data_AF-A0A9X9FS67-F1
#
_entry.id   AF-A0A9X9FS67-F1
#
_cell.length_a   1.000
_cell.length_b   1.000
_cell.length_c   1.000
_cell.angle_alpha   90.00
_cell.angle_beta   90.00
_cell.angle_gamma   90.00
#
_symmetry.space_group_name_H-M   'P 1'
#
loop_
_entity.id
_entity.type
_entity.pdbx_description
1 polymer ?
#
loop_
_entity_poly.entity_id
_entity_poly.type
_entity_poly.pdbx_seq_one_letter_code
_entity_poly.pdbx_strand_id
1 'polypeptide(L)'
;MAKRAGAGSLNCRLTFQVRQEVDDGFGGTRGAWVDQFTMPGRLEPRYGSNAESVMAARMQSMQPYNLTIRSSEQARKITASWRAYDARAGKTGDKPNRVFGIKTVVNPDERNAYLEMLVVEGEET
;
A
#
# COMPACT_ATOMS: atom_id res chain seq x y z
N MET A 1 -5.58 13.68 21.27
CA MET A 1 -4.29 12.97 21.41
C MET A 1 -4.06 12.12 20.17
N ALA A 2 -3.13 12.49 19.29
CA ALA A 2 -2.69 11.62 18.21
C ALA A 2 -2.07 10.37 18.84
N LYS A 3 -2.74 9.23 18.71
CA LYS A 3 -2.31 7.97 19.34
C LYS A 3 -0.99 7.55 18.69
N ARG A 4 0.11 7.83 19.40
CA ARG A 4 1.49 7.50 19.03
C ARG A 4 1.53 6.10 18.43
N ALA A 5 1.98 6.00 17.19
CA ALA A 5 2.25 4.75 16.50
C ALA A 5 3.48 4.08 17.15
N GLY A 6 3.29 3.58 18.38
CA GLY A 6 4.27 2.72 19.04
C GLY A 6 4.39 1.38 18.32
N ALA A 7 5.46 0.62 18.59
CA ALA A 7 5.73 -0.67 17.95
C ALA A 7 4.56 -1.68 18.03
N GLY A 8 3.66 -1.54 19.02
CA GLY A 8 2.43 -2.33 19.15
C GLY A 8 1.24 -1.89 18.27
N SER A 9 1.37 -0.83 17.48
CA SER A 9 0.32 -0.34 16.57
C SER A 9 0.48 -0.81 15.11
N LEU A 10 1.57 -1.51 14.80
CA LEU A 10 1.77 -2.13 13.48
C LEU A 10 1.02 -3.47 13.44
N ASN A 11 -0.27 -3.39 13.13
CA ASN A 11 -1.20 -4.52 13.15
C ASN A 11 -1.15 -5.38 11.88
N CYS A 12 -0.55 -4.89 10.80
CA CYS A 12 -0.50 -5.56 9.50
C CYS A 12 0.94 -5.78 9.04
N ARG A 13 1.13 -6.80 8.20
CA ARG A 13 2.40 -7.05 7.51
C ARG A 13 2.13 -6.93 6.03
N LEU A 14 2.72 -5.93 5.38
CA LEU A 14 2.45 -5.60 4.00
C LEU A 14 3.67 -5.88 3.15
N THR A 15 3.46 -6.51 2.01
CA THR A 15 4.49 -6.68 0.99
C THR A 15 4.23 -5.71 -0.14
N PHE A 16 5.26 -4.95 -0.48
CA PHE A 16 5.24 -3.98 -1.57
C PHE A 16 5.76 -4.64 -2.84
N GLN A 17 5.05 -4.41 -3.93
CA GLN A 17 5.36 -4.93 -5.25
C GLN A 17 5.46 -3.79 -6.25
N VAL A 18 6.42 -3.93 -7.17
CA VAL A 18 6.58 -3.03 -8.32
C VAL A 18 6.13 -3.75 -9.58
N ARG A 19 5.56 -3.00 -10.52
CA ARG A 19 5.26 -3.53 -11.85
C ARG A 19 6.55 -3.52 -12.67
N GLN A 20 6.98 -4.71 -13.08
CA GLN A 20 8.15 -4.89 -13.92
C GLN A 20 7.76 -5.65 -15.18
N GLU A 21 8.29 -5.24 -16.32
CA GLU A 21 8.20 -6.01 -17.55
C GLU A 21 9.19 -7.17 -17.46
N VAL A 22 8.64 -8.38 -17.43
CA VAL A 22 9.41 -9.62 -17.43
C VAL A 22 9.26 -10.24 -18.82
N ASP A 23 10.37 -10.67 -19.39
CA ASP A 23 10.39 -11.40 -20.65
C ASP A 23 9.78 -12.79 -20.45
N ASP A 24 8.79 -13.13 -21.26
CA ASP A 24 8.09 -14.42 -21.20
C ASP A 24 8.85 -15.54 -21.93
N GLY A 25 10.08 -15.28 -22.41
CA GLY A 25 10.91 -16.23 -23.16
C GLY A 25 10.45 -16.51 -24.60
N PHE A 26 9.31 -15.97 -25.01
CA PHE A 26 8.68 -16.15 -26.34
C PHE A 26 8.59 -14.85 -27.16
N GLY A 27 9.33 -13.80 -26.80
CA GLY A 27 9.38 -12.53 -27.54
C GLY A 27 8.25 -11.54 -27.20
N GLY A 28 7.53 -11.75 -26.09
CA GLY A 28 6.61 -10.78 -25.51
C GLY A 28 7.02 -10.40 -24.09
N THR A 29 6.85 -9.13 -23.71
CA THR A 29 7.00 -8.67 -22.32
C THR A 29 5.66 -8.75 -21.59
N ARG A 30 5.64 -9.37 -20.42
CA ARG A 30 4.47 -9.36 -19.53
C ARG A 30 4.76 -8.47 -18.34
N GLY A 31 3.83 -7.56 -18.03
CA GLY A 31 3.86 -6.82 -16.78
C GLY A 31 3.58 -7.76 -15.62
N ALA A 32 4.61 -8.11 -14.85
CA ALA A 32 4.51 -8.90 -13.63
C ALA A 32 4.74 -8.04 -12.39
N TRP A 33 4.10 -8.40 -11.30
CA TRP A 33 4.28 -7.74 -10.02
C TRP A 33 5.36 -8.44 -9.22
N VAL A 34 6.49 -7.78 -9.04
CA VAL A 34 7.66 -8.35 -8.37
C VAL A 34 7.70 -7.87 -6.93
N ASP A 35 7.82 -8.80 -5.98
CA ASP A 35 7.94 -8.51 -4.55
C ASP A 35 9.28 -7.82 -4.27
N GLN A 36 9.21 -6.60 -3.74
CA GLN A 36 10.41 -5.81 -3.42
C GLN A 36 10.81 -5.99 -1.96
N PHE A 37 9.86 -5.77 -1.05
CA PHE A 37 10.11 -5.97 0.38
C PHE A 37 8.81 -6.11 1.16
N THR A 38 8.93 -6.71 2.34
CA THR A 38 7.83 -6.84 3.30
C THR A 38 8.18 -6.08 4.57
N MET A 39 7.23 -5.27 5.04
CA MET A 39 7.40 -4.52 6.28
C MET A 39 6.11 -4.44 7.10
N PRO A 40 6.23 -4.30 8.43
CA PRO A 40 5.09 -4.06 9.28
C PRO A 40 4.57 -2.63 9.08
N GLY A 41 3.25 -2.50 9.05
CA GLY A 41 2.53 -1.25 8.83
C GLY A 41 1.29 -1.16 9.71
N ARG A 42 0.79 0.05 9.87
CA ARG A 42 -0.52 0.32 10.46
C ARG A 42 -1.49 0.67 9.34
N LEU A 43 -2.58 -0.09 9.25
CA LEU A 43 -3.63 0.14 8.27
C LEU A 43 -4.89 0.64 8.99
N GLU A 44 -5.27 1.88 8.71
CA GLU A 44 -6.44 2.51 9.32
C GLU A 44 -7.50 2.77 8.25
N PRO A 45 -8.70 2.16 8.33
CA PRO A 45 -9.78 2.48 7.40
C PRO A 45 -10.17 3.94 7.57
N ARG A 46 -10.20 4.70 6.47
CA ARG A 46 -10.75 6.06 6.50
C ARG A 46 -12.28 5.98 6.45
N TYR A 47 -12.88 5.67 7.59
CA TYR A 47 -14.32 5.79 7.76
C TYR A 47 -14.66 7.27 8.03
N GLY A 48 -15.09 7.96 6.97
CA GLY A 48 -15.64 9.34 6.89
C GLY A 48 -15.51 10.31 8.08
N SER A 49 -14.77 11.40 7.85
CA SER A 49 -15.08 12.74 8.43
C SER A 49 -14.57 13.94 7.61
N ASN A 50 -13.95 13.76 6.43
CA ASN A 50 -13.66 14.87 5.52
C ASN A 50 -13.97 14.46 4.08
N ALA A 51 -14.91 15.16 3.46
CA ALA A 51 -15.84 14.60 2.48
C ALA A 51 -15.50 14.89 1.01
N GLU A 52 -14.30 15.36 0.67
CA GLU A 52 -14.04 15.78 -0.72
C GLU A 52 -13.21 14.74 -1.50
N SER A 53 -12.13 14.19 -0.93
CA SER A 53 -11.34 13.13 -1.60
C SER A 53 -11.90 11.71 -1.42
N VAL A 54 -12.76 11.48 -0.41
CA VAL A 54 -13.34 10.15 -0.12
C VAL A 54 -14.53 9.83 -1.04
N MET A 55 -15.19 10.84 -1.62
CA MET A 55 -16.39 10.64 -2.45
C MET A 55 -16.07 9.95 -3.79
N ALA A 56 -14.92 10.24 -4.40
CA ALA A 56 -14.50 9.62 -5.66
C ALA A 56 -14.26 8.10 -5.51
N ALA A 57 -13.66 7.65 -4.40
CA ALA A 57 -13.39 6.23 -4.14
C ALA A 57 -14.68 5.43 -3.85
N ARG A 58 -15.68 6.05 -3.21
CA ARG A 58 -16.99 5.41 -2.99
C ARG A 58 -17.78 5.20 -4.28
N MET A 59 -17.55 6.03 -5.30
CA MET A 59 -18.19 5.89 -6.61
C MET A 59 -17.77 4.58 -7.31
N GLN A 60 -16.66 3.96 -6.88
CA GLN A 60 -16.16 2.68 -7.38
C GLN A 60 -16.30 1.52 -6.38
N SER A 61 -17.02 1.68 -5.26
CA SER A 61 -17.11 0.67 -4.18
C SER A 61 -15.76 0.26 -3.58
N MET A 62 -14.72 1.10 -3.71
CA MET A 62 -13.39 0.79 -3.18
C MET A 62 -13.16 1.53 -1.86
N GLN A 63 -12.68 0.80 -0.85
CA GLN A 63 -12.47 1.36 0.48
C GLN A 63 -11.06 1.98 0.59
N PRO A 64 -10.94 3.31 0.85
CA PRO A 64 -9.65 3.92 1.09
C PRO A 64 -9.17 3.67 2.54
N TYR A 65 -7.88 3.38 2.66
CA TYR A 65 -7.18 3.16 3.91
C TYR A 65 -5.98 4.11 4.02
N ASN A 66 -5.70 4.55 5.24
CA ASN A 66 -4.48 5.23 5.59
C ASN A 66 -3.45 4.18 6.00
N LEU A 67 -2.37 4.07 5.24
CA LEU A 67 -1.26 3.17 5.54
C LEU A 67 -0.09 3.98 6.10
N THR A 68 0.20 3.78 7.37
CA THR A 68 1.38 4.37 8.03
C THR A 68 2.45 3.31 8.20
N ILE A 69 3.65 3.59 7.70
CA ILE A 69 4.81 2.71 7.79
C ILE A 69 6.01 3.46 8.38
N ARG A 70 6.97 2.72 8.96
CA ARG A 70 8.21 3.33 9.43
C ARG A 70 9.05 3.79 8.24
N SER A 71 9.67 4.97 8.32
CA SER A 71 10.61 5.38 7.28
C SER A 71 11.82 4.44 7.29
N SER A 72 12.20 3.97 6.10
CA SER A 72 13.38 3.15 5.85
C SER A 72 13.82 3.43 4.42
N GLU A 73 15.08 3.13 4.08
CA GLU A 73 15.60 3.40 2.73
C GLU A 73 14.75 2.76 1.63
N GLN A 74 14.25 1.55 1.88
CA GLN A 74 13.32 0.83 1.01
C GLN A 74 11.96 1.53 0.89
N ALA A 75 11.40 1.98 2.01
CA ALA A 75 10.10 2.63 2.07
C ALA A 75 10.07 3.99 1.35
N ARG A 76 11.22 4.68 1.29
CA ARG A 76 11.37 5.95 0.55
C ARG A 76 11.36 5.77 -0.97
N LYS A 77 11.56 4.54 -1.47
CA LYS A 77 11.45 4.22 -2.91
C LYS A 77 10.01 3.98 -3.36
N ILE A 78 9.06 3.88 -2.43
CA ILE A 78 7.66 3.64 -2.75
C ILE A 78 7.12 4.84 -3.54
N THR A 79 6.46 4.54 -4.65
CA THR A 79 5.78 5.54 -5.50
C THR A 79 4.34 5.11 -5.75
N ALA A 80 3.53 6.00 -6.33
CA ALA A 80 2.14 5.70 -6.69
C ALA A 80 1.98 4.61 -7.78
N SER A 81 3.06 4.22 -8.46
CA SER A 81 3.05 3.10 -9.42
C SER A 81 3.22 1.73 -8.76
N TRP A 82 3.37 1.70 -7.43
CA TRP A 82 3.56 0.47 -6.67
C TRP A 82 2.23 0.01 -6.07
N ARG A 83 2.14 -1.28 -5.77
CA ARG A 83 1.03 -1.84 -4.99
C ARG A 83 1.54 -2.50 -3.73
N ALA A 84 0.68 -2.58 -2.71
CA ALA A 84 0.93 -3.36 -1.51
C ALA A 84 -0.10 -4.48 -1.38
N TYR A 85 0.27 -5.59 -0.76
CA TYR A 85 -0.69 -6.62 -0.38
C TYR A 85 -0.46 -7.06 1.07
N ASP A 86 -1.52 -7.48 1.74
CA ASP A 86 -1.40 -7.99 3.11
C ASP A 86 -0.83 -9.41 3.09
N ALA A 87 0.38 -9.55 3.64
CA ALA A 87 1.10 -10.82 3.70
C ALA A 87 0.47 -11.79 4.70
N ARG A 88 -0.37 -11.34 5.64
CA ARG A 88 -1.07 -12.22 6.60
C ARG A 88 -2.32 -12.84 5.99
N ALA A 89 -3.02 -12.11 5.11
CA ALA A 89 -4.16 -12.60 4.35
C ALA A 89 -3.75 -13.70 3.34
N GLY A 90 -2.47 -13.73 2.95
CA GLY A 90 -1.91 -14.74 2.06
C GLY A 90 -2.25 -14.51 0.58
N LYS A 91 -1.90 -15.50 -0.24
CA LYS A 91 -2.17 -15.54 -1.69
C LYS A 91 -3.04 -16.77 -2.00
N THR A 92 -4.01 -16.62 -2.88
CA THR A 92 -4.74 -17.75 -3.48
C THR A 92 -4.20 -17.94 -4.89
N GLY A 93 -3.35 -18.95 -5.07
CA GLY A 93 -2.55 -19.09 -6.29
C GLY A 93 -1.53 -17.96 -6.43
N ASP A 94 -1.49 -17.31 -7.59
CA ASP A 94 -0.61 -16.16 -7.88
C ASP A 94 -1.17 -14.82 -7.34
N LYS A 95 -2.47 -14.77 -7.03
CA LYS A 95 -3.15 -13.53 -6.66
C LYS A 95 -3.15 -13.31 -5.13
N PRO A 96 -2.75 -12.12 -4.63
CA PRO A 96 -2.90 -11.80 -3.22
C PRO A 96 -4.38 -11.68 -2.86
N ASN A 97 -4.76 -12.21 -1.69
CA ASN A 97 -6.15 -12.16 -1.23
C ASN A 97 -6.61 -10.74 -0.87
N ARG A 98 -5.66 -9.87 -0.50
CA ARG A 98 -5.93 -8.50 -0.09
C ARG A 98 -4.87 -7.56 -0.64
N VAL A 99 -5.24 -6.80 -1.67
CA VAL A 99 -4.37 -5.87 -2.40
C VAL A 99 -4.78 -4.43 -2.16
N PHE A 100 -3.80 -3.55 -2.19
CA PHE A 100 -3.94 -2.12 -1.98
C PHE A 100 -3.13 -1.36 -3.03
N GLY A 101 -3.83 -0.59 -3.86
CA GLY A 101 -3.23 0.36 -4.79
C GLY A 101 -2.75 1.62 -4.07
N ILE A 102 -1.55 2.10 -4.35
CA ILE A 102 -0.99 3.28 -3.68
C ILE A 102 -1.38 4.53 -4.48
N LYS A 103 -2.15 5.44 -3.88
CA LYS A 103 -2.62 6.66 -4.55
C LYS A 103 -1.71 7.85 -4.33
N THR A 104 -1.25 8.03 -3.10
CA THR A 104 -0.34 9.11 -2.75
C THR A 104 0.55 8.69 -1.60
N VAL A 105 1.78 9.21 -1.61
CA VAL A 105 2.78 9.03 -0.56
C VAL A 105 3.10 10.40 -0.01
N VAL A 106 2.85 10.59 1.29
CA VAL A 106 3.16 11.83 2.00
C VAL A 106 4.12 11.54 3.15
N ASN A 107 4.96 12.53 3.46
CA ASN A 107 5.83 12.53 4.63
C ASN A 107 5.31 13.55 5.65
N PRO A 108 4.23 13.23 6.40
CA PRO A 108 3.55 14.21 7.24
C PRO A 108 4.36 14.66 8.46
N ASP A 109 5.41 13.92 8.80
CA ASP A 109 6.21 14.15 10.01
C ASP A 109 7.40 15.10 9.77
N GLU A 110 7.79 15.36 8.51
CA GLU A 110 8.96 16.14 8.06
C GLU A 110 10.34 15.74 8.67
N ARG A 111 10.33 14.94 9.74
CA ARG A 111 11.49 14.36 10.42
C ARG A 111 11.81 12.95 9.93
N ASN A 112 11.10 12.48 8.90
CA ASN A 112 11.31 11.16 8.30
C ASN A 112 11.21 10.00 9.30
N ALA A 113 10.40 10.10 10.36
CA ALA A 113 10.21 8.97 11.26
C ALA A 113 9.21 7.95 10.68
N TYR A 114 8.15 8.45 10.02
CA TYR A 114 7.07 7.65 9.45
C TYR A 114 6.65 8.21 8.09
N LEU A 115 6.26 7.31 7.19
CA LEU A 115 5.63 7.64 5.92
C LEU A 115 4.16 7.28 6.01
N GLU A 116 3.31 8.14 5.45
CA GLU A 116 1.87 7.92 5.40
C GLU A 116 1.42 7.88 3.94
N MET A 117 0.59 6.91 3.61
CA MET A 117 0.14 6.68 2.25
C MET A 117 -1.37 6.50 2.24
N LEU A 118 -2.01 7.11 1.24
CA LEU A 118 -3.39 6.76 0.93
C LEU A 118 -3.36 5.54 0.02
N VAL A 119 -3.96 4.45 0.48
CA VAL A 119 -4.07 3.22 -0.29
C VAL A 119 -5.53 2.83 -0.47
N VAL A 120 -5.86 2.21 -1.59
CA VAL A 120 -7.23 1.82 -1.93
C VAL A 120 -7.29 0.31 -2.09
N GLU A 121 -8.16 -0.33 -1.30
CA GLU A 121 -8.33 -1.78 -1.33
C GLU A 121 -9.07 -2.23 -2.59
N GLY A 122 -8.59 -3.29 -3.22
CA GLY A 122 -9.18 -3.84 -4.45
C GLY A 122 -8.75 -3.14 -5.73
N GLU A 123 -7.89 -2.12 -5.64
CA GLU A 123 -7.32 -1.48 -6.82
C GLU A 123 -5.97 -2.12 -7.19
N GLU A 124 -5.92 -2.71 -8.38
CA GLU A 124 -4.72 -3.23 -9.02
C GLU A 124 -4.13 -2.14 -9.93
N THR A 125 -3.52 -1.09 -9.36
CA THR A 125 -3.00 0.07 -10.12
C THR A 125 -2.03 -0.31 -11.22
#